data_AF-A0A1G6P8A9-F1
#
_entry.id   AF-A0A1G6P8A9-F1
#
_cell.length_a   1.000
_cell.length_b   1.000
_cell.length_c   1.000
_cell.angle_alpha   90.00
_cell.angle_beta   90.00
_cell.angle_gamma   90.00
#
_symmetry.space_group_name_H-M   'P 1'
#
loop_
_entity.id
_entity.type
_entity.pdbx_description
1 polymer ?
#
loop_
_entity_poly.entity_id
_entity_poly.type
_entity_poly.pdbx_seq_one_letter_code
_entity_poly.pdbx_strand_id
1 'polypeptide(L)'
;MKKTIIYTRVSTQKESQSTSLKRQKEELLSYALENELKVIKTVEEKESGFNESRPGIIEVLNLIKKKKVGILLVQDSSRLGRGNAKMALIHQVEKMGAEIHTLADQGAIALNDLEKMILEILGVVENYQQELRNQNISRAMKKKIAEDKFNPAANLSNIDQGGRDRKEVPLEEIIRLRKLNLTFKDIAATLRGLGYDVSKSTVHRRYQEYKKNNEIIL
;
A
#
# COMPACT_ATOMS: atom_id res chain seq x y z
N MET A 1 3.93 0.70 23.92
CA MET A 1 4.95 1.74 23.65
C MET A 1 5.20 1.86 22.14
N LYS A 2 4.93 3.03 21.55
CA LYS A 2 5.27 3.33 20.15
C LYS A 2 6.80 3.48 20.02
N LYS A 3 7.38 2.98 18.93
CA LYS A 3 8.81 3.19 18.62
C LYS A 3 9.02 4.63 18.15
N THR A 4 10.01 5.29 18.72
CA THR A 4 10.26 6.72 18.55
C THR A 4 11.70 7.00 18.15
N ILE A 5 11.89 7.96 17.24
CA ILE A 5 13.21 8.53 16.93
C ILE A 5 13.23 9.96 17.40
N ILE A 6 14.31 10.36 18.05
CA ILE A 6 14.56 11.76 18.40
C ILE A 6 15.42 12.38 17.30
N TYR A 7 15.02 13.56 16.82
CA TYR A 7 15.83 14.36 15.89
C TYR A 7 16.05 15.77 16.44
N THR A 8 17.32 16.16 16.54
CA THR A 8 17.74 17.48 17.01
C THR A 8 18.56 18.18 15.93
N ARG A 9 18.37 19.50 15.80
CA ARG A 9 19.06 20.31 14.79
C ARG A 9 19.47 21.68 15.33
N VAL A 10 20.69 22.12 15.03
CA VAL A 10 21.20 23.47 15.33
C VAL A 10 21.77 24.16 14.10
N SER A 11 21.71 25.49 14.09
CA SER A 11 21.97 26.31 12.90
C SER A 11 23.42 26.72 12.66
N THR A 12 24.40 26.41 13.54
CA THR A 12 25.81 26.84 13.36
C THR A 12 26.85 25.99 14.13
N GLN A 13 28.13 26.10 13.75
CA GLN A 13 29.31 25.45 14.38
C GLN A 13 29.91 26.22 15.59
N LYS A 14 29.17 27.11 16.28
CA LYS A 14 29.71 27.73 17.49
C LYS A 14 29.72 26.71 18.64
N GLU A 15 30.84 26.57 19.36
CA GLU A 15 30.98 25.64 20.50
C GLU A 15 29.90 25.82 21.57
N SER A 16 29.38 27.04 21.74
CA SER A 16 28.26 27.37 22.62
C SER A 16 26.92 26.72 22.24
N GLN A 17 26.80 26.10 21.06
CA GLN A 17 25.61 25.35 20.66
C GLN A 17 25.73 23.83 20.87
N SER A 18 26.91 23.33 21.25
CA SER A 18 27.07 21.92 21.66
C SER A 18 26.26 21.62 22.93
N THR A 19 26.24 22.56 23.88
CA THR A 19 25.38 22.53 25.06
C THR A 19 23.90 22.64 24.70
N SER A 20 23.54 23.39 23.66
CA SER A 20 22.16 23.50 23.16
C SER A 20 21.63 22.17 22.61
N LEU A 21 22.41 21.45 21.77
CA LEU A 21 22.02 20.12 21.28
C LEU A 21 21.87 19.11 22.42
N LYS A 22 22.81 19.11 23.37
CA LYS A 22 22.76 18.21 24.52
C LYS A 22 21.50 18.46 25.35
N ARG A 23 21.20 19.73 25.63
CA ARG A 23 19.98 20.12 26.37
C ARG A 23 18.71 19.72 25.61
N GLN A 24 18.63 19.98 24.30
CA GLN A 24 17.50 19.56 23.47
C GLN A 24 17.27 18.05 23.56
N LYS A 25 18.34 17.28 23.45
CA LYS A 25 18.28 15.82 23.54
C LYS A 25 17.79 15.36 24.92
N GLU A 26 18.30 15.95 26.00
CA GLU A 26 17.87 15.65 27.36
C GLU A 26 16.38 15.98 27.56
N GLU A 27 15.91 17.15 27.14
CA GLU A 27 14.49 17.54 27.17
C GLU A 27 13.61 16.52 26.41
N LEU A 28 14.03 16.11 25.21
CA LEU A 28 13.30 15.15 24.37
C LEU A 28 13.30 13.73 24.96
N LEU A 29 14.40 13.32 25.60
CA LEU A 29 14.49 12.03 26.29
C LEU A 29 13.58 11.99 27.52
N SER A 30 13.56 13.06 28.32
CA SER A 30 12.66 13.18 29.47
C SER A 30 11.20 13.10 29.04
N TYR A 31 10.80 13.90 28.03
CA TYR A 31 9.45 13.85 27.49
C TYR A 31 9.08 12.46 26.96
N ALA A 32 10.00 11.79 26.25
CA ALA A 32 9.76 10.44 25.76
C ALA A 32 9.55 9.44 26.90
N LEU A 33 10.28 9.60 28.01
CA LEU A 33 10.14 8.76 29.20
C LEU A 33 8.80 9.01 29.91
N GLU A 34 8.42 10.27 30.08
CA GLU A 34 7.15 10.69 30.69
C GLU A 34 5.92 10.21 29.90
N ASN A 35 6.04 10.12 28.57
CA ASN A 35 4.97 9.71 27.66
C ASN A 35 5.06 8.23 27.21
N GLU A 36 5.86 7.40 27.90
CA GLU A 36 6.03 5.97 27.61
C GLU A 36 6.42 5.66 26.14
N LEU A 37 7.22 6.54 25.55
CA LEU A 37 7.73 6.41 24.19
C LEU A 37 9.04 5.62 24.17
N LYS A 38 9.12 4.60 23.30
CA LYS A 38 10.33 3.78 23.18
C LYS A 38 11.31 4.41 22.20
N VAL A 39 12.25 5.20 22.71
CA VAL A 39 13.32 5.80 21.90
C VAL A 39 14.26 4.70 21.38
N ILE A 40 14.34 4.54 20.06
CA ILE A 40 15.22 3.53 19.43
C ILE A 40 16.51 4.11 18.85
N LYS A 41 16.54 5.44 18.63
CA LYS A 41 17.69 6.17 18.08
C LYS A 41 17.49 7.68 18.32
N THR A 42 18.59 8.37 18.58
CA THR A 42 18.70 9.83 18.49
C THR A 42 19.58 10.16 17.28
N VAL A 43 19.13 11.08 16.44
CA VAL A 43 19.86 11.60 15.28
C VAL A 43 20.09 13.09 15.49
N GLU A 44 21.35 13.51 15.40
CA GLU A 44 21.77 14.88 15.67
C GLU A 44 22.30 15.47 14.36
N GLU A 45 21.76 16.62 13.93
CA GLU A 45 22.17 17.29 12.70
C GLU A 45 22.71 18.70 13.01
N LYS A 46 23.87 19.03 12.43
CA LYS A 46 24.45 20.37 12.50
C LYS A 46 24.37 21.00 11.12
N GLU A 47 23.75 22.17 11.04
CA GLU A 47 23.71 22.96 9.82
C GLU A 47 25.08 23.60 9.60
N SER A 48 25.87 23.03 8.68
CA SER A 48 27.03 23.74 8.13
C SER A 48 26.50 24.74 7.10
N GLY A 49 26.77 26.03 7.30
CA GLY A 49 26.40 27.07 6.34
C GLY A 49 26.76 26.64 4.93
N PHE A 50 25.80 26.69 4.01
CA PHE A 50 25.82 26.21 2.61
C PHE A 50 25.50 24.75 2.31
N ASN A 51 25.43 23.82 3.27
CA ASN A 51 25.11 22.43 2.92
C ASN A 51 23.61 22.14 3.05
N GLU A 52 22.91 22.12 1.92
CA GLU A 52 21.50 21.70 1.81
C GLU A 52 21.31 20.20 2.02
N SER A 53 22.40 19.42 1.96
CA SER A 53 22.34 17.99 2.26
C SER A 53 21.99 17.83 3.72
N ARG A 54 20.77 17.34 4.00
CA ARG A 54 20.26 17.03 5.34
C ARG A 54 20.41 15.52 5.62
N PRO A 55 21.64 15.00 5.81
CA PRO A 55 21.85 13.56 5.93
C PRO A 55 21.16 12.97 7.16
N GLY A 56 21.02 13.75 8.24
CA GLY A 56 20.33 13.31 9.45
C GLY A 56 18.84 13.09 9.20
N ILE A 57 18.17 13.98 8.46
CA ILE A 57 16.76 13.75 8.14
C ILE A 57 16.56 12.56 7.19
N ILE A 58 17.50 12.34 6.28
CA ILE A 58 17.48 11.17 5.38
C ILE A 58 17.67 9.87 6.19
N GLU A 59 18.55 9.85 7.19
CA GLU A 59 18.70 8.72 8.11
C GLU A 59 17.39 8.46 8.87
N VAL A 60 16.76 9.52 9.41
CA VAL A 60 15.47 9.42 10.11
C VAL A 60 14.40 8.79 9.23
N LEU A 61 14.21 9.28 8.00
CA LEU A 61 13.22 8.74 7.05
C LEU A 61 13.50 7.26 6.72
N ASN A 62 14.77 6.90 6.55
CA ASN A 62 15.16 5.51 6.31
C ASN A 62 14.86 4.61 7.53
N LEU A 63 15.09 5.10 8.73
CA LEU A 63 14.79 4.37 9.96
C LEU A 63 13.28 4.22 10.17
N ILE A 64 12.48 5.25 9.85
CA ILE A 64 11.01 5.17 9.89
C ILE A 64 10.53 4.03 8.98
N LYS A 65 10.96 4.06 7.72
CA LYS A 65 10.59 3.05 6.72
C LYS A 65 11.04 1.63 7.11
N LYS A 66 12.29 1.46 7.55
CA LYS A 66 12.88 0.12 7.81
C LYS A 66 12.45 -0.48 9.15
N LYS A 67 12.39 0.34 10.21
CA LYS A 67 12.16 -0.15 11.59
C LYS A 67 10.69 -0.04 12.04
N LYS A 68 9.81 0.44 11.16
CA LYS A 68 8.39 0.74 11.45
C LYS A 68 8.28 1.62 12.69
N VAL A 69 8.99 2.74 12.67
CA VAL A 69 8.92 3.75 13.73
C VAL A 69 7.59 4.46 13.60
N GLY A 70 6.89 4.66 14.72
CA GLY A 70 5.59 5.31 14.73
C GLY A 70 5.66 6.80 15.03
N ILE A 71 6.73 7.29 15.67
CA ILE A 71 6.86 8.69 16.08
C ILE A 71 8.25 9.24 15.73
N LEU A 72 8.27 10.41 15.09
CA LEU A 72 9.42 11.30 15.03
C LEU A 72 9.23 12.41 16.06
N LEU A 73 10.11 12.46 17.07
CA LEU A 73 10.08 13.44 18.14
C LEU A 73 11.13 14.54 17.88
N VAL A 74 10.67 15.79 17.85
CA VAL A 74 11.51 16.99 17.66
C VAL A 74 11.19 18.04 18.72
N GLN A 75 12.05 19.03 18.92
CA GLN A 75 11.77 20.10 19.88
C GLN A 75 10.59 20.97 19.42
N ASP A 76 10.64 21.43 18.18
CA ASP A 76 9.67 22.35 17.60
C ASP A 76 9.66 22.21 16.07
N SER A 77 8.69 22.86 15.42
CA SER A 77 8.51 22.76 13.97
C SER A 77 9.65 23.36 13.13
N SER A 78 10.47 24.26 13.70
CA SER A 78 11.61 24.87 12.99
C SER A 78 12.72 23.85 12.71
N ARG A 79 12.81 22.77 13.50
CA ARG A 79 13.75 21.66 13.28
C ARG A 79 13.46 20.92 11.98
N LEU A 80 12.23 20.95 11.49
CA LEU A 80 11.81 20.30 10.26
C LEU A 80 12.16 21.12 9.00
N GLY A 81 12.57 22.38 9.15
CA GLY A 81 12.87 23.30 8.04
C GLY A 81 11.79 24.37 7.90
N ARG A 82 11.72 25.02 6.72
CA ARG A 82 10.77 26.11 6.42
C ARG A 82 10.06 25.88 5.08
N GLY A 83 8.84 26.43 4.94
CA GLY A 83 8.06 26.42 3.70
C GLY A 83 7.90 25.00 3.12
N ASN A 84 8.20 24.86 1.83
CA ASN A 84 8.03 23.62 1.09
C ASN A 84 8.83 22.45 1.68
N ALA A 85 10.03 22.70 2.22
CA ALA A 85 10.85 21.65 2.82
C ALA A 85 10.20 21.07 4.09
N LYS A 86 9.56 21.91 4.92
CA LYS A 86 8.80 21.49 6.09
C LYS A 86 7.61 20.62 5.67
N MET A 87 6.82 21.11 4.70
CA MET A 87 5.62 20.41 4.23
C MET A 87 5.97 19.06 3.57
N ALA A 88 7.00 19.02 2.73
CA ALA A 88 7.46 17.79 2.09
C ALA A 88 7.90 16.74 3.13
N LEU A 89 8.55 17.17 4.21
CA LEU A 89 8.97 16.26 5.27
C LEU A 89 7.79 15.72 6.08
N ILE A 90 6.85 16.58 6.47
CA ILE A 90 5.63 16.17 7.20
C ILE A 90 4.85 15.16 6.37
N HIS A 91 4.55 15.51 5.12
CA HIS A 91 3.84 14.64 4.18
C HIS A 91 4.53 13.28 4.03
N GLN A 92 5.86 13.27 3.89
CA GLN A 92 6.62 12.03 3.74
C GLN A 92 6.57 11.15 5.00
N VAL A 93 6.60 11.74 6.20
CA VAL A 93 6.48 10.99 7.47
C VAL A 93 5.09 10.40 7.63
N GLU A 94 4.04 11.18 7.35
CA GLU A 94 2.64 10.72 7.40
C GLU A 94 2.39 9.59 6.40
N LYS A 95 2.91 9.71 5.18
CA LYS A 95 2.85 8.67 4.14
C LYS A 95 3.52 7.37 4.56
N MET A 96 4.52 7.43 5.44
CA MET A 96 5.16 6.24 6.02
C MET A 96 4.39 5.66 7.22
N GLY A 97 3.27 6.26 7.62
CA GLY A 97 2.45 5.84 8.76
C GLY A 97 3.03 6.22 10.11
N ALA A 98 3.88 7.26 10.15
CA ALA A 98 4.44 7.80 11.37
C ALA A 98 3.87 9.19 11.66
N GLU A 99 3.85 9.56 12.94
CA GLU A 99 3.44 10.86 13.42
C GLU A 99 4.67 11.71 13.77
N ILE A 100 4.54 13.03 13.66
CA ILE A 100 5.55 13.95 14.18
C ILE A 100 5.04 14.54 15.48
N HIS A 101 5.80 14.36 16.55
CA HIS A 101 5.52 14.96 17.85
C HIS A 101 6.53 16.07 18.16
N THR A 102 6.07 17.12 18.82
CA THR A 102 6.93 18.24 19.25
C THR A 102 6.83 18.49 20.75
N LEU A 103 7.93 18.96 21.37
CA LEU A 103 7.88 19.46 22.75
C LEU A 103 7.06 20.73 22.87
N ALA A 104 7.12 21.61 21.87
CA ALA A 104 6.37 22.86 21.86
C ALA A 104 4.85 22.63 21.93
N ASP A 105 4.35 21.59 21.26
CA ASP A 105 2.92 21.26 21.18
C ASP A 105 2.50 20.19 22.20
N GLN A 106 3.45 19.61 22.96
CA GLN A 106 3.21 18.51 23.92
C GLN A 106 2.43 17.33 23.30
N GLY A 107 2.80 16.96 22.08
CA GLY A 107 2.08 15.92 21.32
C GLY A 107 2.32 16.04 19.83
N ALA A 108 1.33 15.62 19.04
CA ALA A 108 1.38 15.74 17.58
C ALA A 108 1.57 17.21 17.16
N ILE A 109 2.36 17.41 16.10
CA ILE A 109 2.68 18.75 15.59
C ILE A 109 1.41 19.54 15.27
N ALA A 110 1.30 20.75 15.82
CA ALA A 110 0.21 21.65 15.50
C ALA A 110 0.44 22.30 14.13
N LEU A 111 -0.47 22.05 13.19
CA LEU A 111 -0.46 22.67 11.87
C LEU A 111 -1.54 23.76 11.79
N ASN A 112 -1.21 24.87 11.14
CA ASN A 112 -2.21 25.90 10.83
C ASN A 112 -3.10 25.49 9.64
N ASP A 113 -4.18 26.22 9.40
CA ASP A 113 -5.17 25.86 8.37
C ASP A 113 -4.58 25.85 6.96
N LEU A 114 -3.66 26.78 6.65
CA LEU A 114 -2.96 26.79 5.36
C LEU A 114 -2.07 25.56 5.18
N GLU A 115 -1.34 25.16 6.22
CA GLU A 115 -0.49 23.96 6.21
C GLU A 115 -1.33 22.68 6.02
N LYS A 116 -2.48 22.57 6.70
CA LYS A 116 -3.41 21.46 6.52
C LYS A 116 -3.95 21.40 5.09
N MET A 117 -4.41 22.54 4.55
CA MET A 117 -4.87 22.62 3.16
C MET A 117 -3.79 22.18 2.17
N ILE A 118 -2.53 22.59 2.38
CA ILE A 118 -1.42 22.17 1.52
C ILE A 118 -1.24 20.64 1.56
N LEU A 119 -1.28 20.02 2.74
CA LEU A 119 -1.17 18.56 2.85
C LEU A 119 -2.34 17.83 2.14
N GLU A 120 -3.57 18.32 2.29
CA GLU A 120 -4.72 17.78 1.59
C GLU A 120 -4.58 17.89 0.06
N ILE A 121 -4.17 19.07 -0.43
CA ILE A 121 -3.91 19.30 -1.86
C ILE A 121 -2.81 18.36 -2.38
N LEU A 122 -1.73 18.16 -1.62
CA LEU A 122 -0.67 17.20 -1.99
C LEU A 122 -1.23 15.79 -2.13
N GLY A 123 -2.09 15.35 -1.20
CA GLY A 123 -2.77 14.06 -1.29
C GLY A 123 -3.65 13.92 -2.55
N VAL A 124 -4.42 14.97 -2.89
CA VAL A 124 -5.24 14.99 -4.11
C VAL A 124 -4.38 14.93 -5.37
N VAL A 125 -3.31 15.73 -5.43
CA VAL A 125 -2.38 15.76 -6.57
C VAL A 125 -1.69 14.41 -6.75
N GLU A 126 -1.28 13.75 -5.66
CA GLU A 126 -0.67 12.41 -5.73
C GLU A 126 -1.63 11.36 -6.30
N ASN A 127 -2.88 11.34 -5.84
CA ASN A 127 -3.90 10.42 -6.35
C ASN A 127 -4.13 10.63 -7.85
N TYR A 128 -4.23 11.90 -8.26
CA TYR A 128 -4.38 12.27 -9.66
C TYR A 128 -3.17 11.82 -10.51
N GLN A 129 -1.94 12.05 -10.03
CA GLN A 129 -0.73 11.57 -10.71
C GLN A 129 -0.69 10.03 -10.84
N GLN A 130 -1.13 9.31 -9.80
CA GLN A 130 -1.24 7.86 -9.84
C GLN A 130 -2.24 7.38 -10.89
N GLU A 131 -3.39 8.06 -11.00
CA GLU A 131 -4.39 7.77 -12.02
C GLU A 131 -3.82 7.97 -13.43
N LEU A 132 -3.20 9.11 -13.70
CA LEU A 132 -2.54 9.38 -14.99
C LEU A 132 -1.48 8.33 -15.33
N ARG A 133 -0.67 7.92 -14.34
CA ARG A 133 0.32 6.85 -14.53
C ARG A 133 -0.35 5.54 -14.94
N ASN A 134 -1.41 5.14 -14.25
CA ASN A 134 -2.15 3.91 -14.55
C ASN A 134 -2.79 3.97 -15.95
N GLN A 135 -3.33 5.12 -16.34
CA GLN A 135 -3.87 5.33 -17.68
C GLN A 135 -2.77 5.19 -18.75
N ASN A 136 -1.59 5.78 -18.53
CA ASN A 136 -0.46 5.67 -19.44
C ASN A 136 0.06 4.23 -19.57
N ILE A 137 0.18 3.51 -18.46
CA ILE A 137 0.55 2.08 -18.46
C ILE A 137 -0.48 1.26 -19.25
N SER A 138 -1.78 1.49 -19.00
CA SER A 138 -2.87 0.79 -19.70
C SER A 138 -2.85 1.03 -21.21
N ARG A 139 -2.65 2.29 -21.64
CA ARG A 139 -2.54 2.65 -23.06
C ARG A 139 -1.33 1.98 -23.71
N ALA A 140 -0.16 2.03 -23.07
CA ALA A 140 1.06 1.41 -23.58
C ALA A 140 0.92 -0.12 -23.69
N MET A 141 0.29 -0.75 -22.70
CA MET A 141 0.00 -2.19 -22.68
C MET A 141 -0.94 -2.58 -23.82
N LYS A 142 -2.07 -1.87 -24.01
CA LYS A 142 -3.00 -2.11 -25.11
C LYS A 142 -2.32 -2.03 -26.48
N LYS A 143 -1.45 -1.03 -26.69
CA LYS A 143 -0.68 -0.88 -27.93
C LYS A 143 0.24 -2.09 -28.16
N LYS A 144 0.98 -2.53 -27.14
CA LYS A 144 1.87 -3.71 -27.28
C LYS A 144 1.10 -5.01 -27.53
N ILE A 145 -0.08 -5.18 -26.95
CA ILE A 145 -0.96 -6.33 -27.23
C ILE A 145 -1.42 -6.30 -28.69
N ALA A 146 -1.86 -5.14 -29.19
CA ALA A 146 -2.29 -4.99 -30.58
C ALA A 146 -1.17 -5.23 -31.60
N GLU A 147 0.08 -4.93 -31.21
CA GLU A 147 1.28 -5.20 -32.02
C GLU A 147 1.84 -6.63 -31.81
N ASP A 148 1.15 -7.49 -31.05
CA ASP A 148 1.57 -8.84 -30.65
C ASP A 148 2.95 -8.91 -29.96
N LYS A 149 3.37 -7.80 -29.34
CA LYS A 149 4.65 -7.64 -28.63
C LYS A 149 4.55 -7.87 -27.13
N PHE A 150 3.36 -8.16 -26.61
CA PHE A 150 3.14 -8.38 -25.18
C PHE A 150 1.88 -9.21 -24.92
N ASN A 151 2.04 -10.32 -24.19
CA ASN A 151 0.93 -11.14 -23.71
C ASN A 151 0.82 -11.03 -22.18
N PRO A 152 -0.25 -10.39 -21.64
CA PRO A 152 -0.46 -10.25 -20.20
C PRO A 152 -0.61 -11.59 -19.47
N ALA A 153 -1.15 -12.61 -20.13
CA ALA A 153 -1.40 -13.93 -19.53
C ALA A 153 -0.11 -14.63 -19.11
N ALA A 154 1.02 -14.31 -19.77
CA ALA A 154 2.34 -14.84 -19.42
C ALA A 154 2.85 -14.36 -18.04
N ASN A 155 2.26 -13.29 -17.47
CA ASN A 155 2.64 -12.78 -16.14
C ASN A 155 1.81 -13.38 -14.99
N LEU A 156 0.89 -14.30 -15.29
CA LEU A 156 0.13 -15.00 -14.26
C LEU A 156 1.01 -16.09 -13.65
N SER A 157 1.37 -15.94 -12.37
CA SER A 157 1.85 -17.07 -11.57
C SER A 157 0.62 -17.90 -11.15
N ASN A 158 0.70 -19.23 -11.32
CA ASN A 158 -0.38 -20.21 -11.06
C ASN A 158 -1.42 -20.40 -12.17
N ILE A 159 -1.03 -20.33 -13.45
CA ILE A 159 -1.89 -20.76 -14.57
C ILE A 159 -2.40 -22.19 -14.33
N ASP A 160 -1.55 -23.06 -13.76
CA ASP A 160 -1.86 -24.48 -13.51
C ASP A 160 -2.64 -24.75 -12.21
N GLN A 161 -2.83 -23.78 -11.30
CA GLN A 161 -3.63 -23.97 -10.08
C GLN A 161 -5.02 -23.31 -10.17
N GLY A 162 -5.36 -22.77 -11.35
CA GLY A 162 -6.59 -22.02 -11.62
C GLY A 162 -7.62 -22.84 -12.38
N GLY A 163 -8.40 -23.66 -11.66
CA GLY A 163 -9.56 -24.36 -12.21
C GLY A 163 -9.94 -25.53 -11.31
N ARG A 164 -11.24 -25.74 -11.02
CA ARG A 164 -11.64 -27.06 -10.54
C ARG A 164 -11.41 -28.02 -11.69
N ASP A 165 -10.70 -29.12 -11.45
CA ASP A 165 -10.55 -30.20 -12.42
C ASP A 165 -11.88 -30.45 -13.10
N ARG A 166 -11.86 -30.47 -14.44
CA ARG A 166 -13.05 -30.69 -15.25
C ARG A 166 -13.53 -32.10 -14.95
N LYS A 167 -14.43 -32.25 -13.97
CA LYS A 167 -15.04 -33.54 -13.63
C LYS A 167 -15.55 -34.20 -14.90
N GLU A 168 -15.10 -35.41 -15.22
CA GLU A 168 -15.65 -36.18 -16.32
C GLU A 168 -17.08 -36.59 -15.95
N VAL A 169 -18.03 -36.21 -16.81
CA VAL A 169 -19.46 -36.46 -16.60
C VAL A 169 -20.02 -36.92 -17.95
N PRO A 170 -20.86 -37.96 -18.00
CA PRO A 170 -21.41 -38.49 -19.24
C PRO A 170 -22.37 -37.46 -19.86
N LEU A 171 -21.87 -36.74 -20.87
CA LEU A 171 -22.64 -35.68 -21.54
C LEU A 171 -23.85 -36.26 -22.28
N GLU A 172 -23.70 -37.43 -22.90
CA GLU A 172 -24.79 -38.14 -23.58
C GLU A 172 -25.95 -38.43 -22.65
N GLU A 173 -25.64 -38.84 -21.41
CA GLU A 173 -26.67 -39.13 -20.40
C GLU A 173 -27.37 -37.87 -19.92
N ILE A 174 -26.64 -36.76 -19.75
CA ILE A 174 -27.25 -35.44 -19.46
C ILE A 174 -28.25 -35.05 -20.56
N ILE A 175 -27.86 -35.22 -21.83
CA ILE A 175 -28.71 -34.88 -22.98
C ILE A 175 -29.94 -35.80 -23.02
N ARG A 176 -29.76 -37.12 -22.82
CA ARG A 176 -30.85 -38.10 -22.80
C ARG A 176 -31.87 -37.77 -21.72
N LEU A 177 -31.43 -37.59 -20.48
CA LEU A 177 -32.32 -37.28 -19.36
C LEU A 177 -33.01 -35.91 -19.54
N ARG A 178 -32.34 -34.95 -20.18
CA ARG A 178 -32.94 -33.65 -20.49
C ARG A 178 -34.02 -33.75 -21.58
N LYS A 179 -33.84 -34.62 -22.59
CA LYS A 179 -34.88 -34.93 -23.59
C LYS A 179 -36.11 -35.62 -22.97
N LEU A 180 -35.92 -36.36 -21.88
CA LEU A 180 -37.01 -36.93 -21.07
C LEU A 180 -37.67 -35.91 -20.11
N ASN A 181 -37.40 -34.61 -20.29
CA ASN A 181 -37.95 -33.50 -19.50
C ASN A 181 -37.56 -33.47 -18.00
N LEU A 182 -36.52 -34.19 -17.56
CA LEU A 182 -36.03 -34.08 -16.18
C LEU A 182 -35.43 -32.70 -15.90
N THR A 183 -35.56 -32.22 -14.67
CA THR A 183 -34.92 -30.97 -14.24
C THR A 183 -33.41 -31.17 -14.04
N PHE A 184 -32.61 -30.11 -14.15
CA PHE A 184 -31.17 -30.19 -13.88
C PHE A 184 -30.84 -30.64 -12.44
N LYS A 185 -31.77 -30.47 -11.49
CA LYS A 185 -31.64 -30.97 -10.12
C LYS A 185 -31.77 -32.48 -10.10
N ASP A 186 -32.76 -33.02 -10.80
CA ASP A 186 -33.02 -34.47 -10.86
C ASP A 186 -31.93 -35.19 -11.65
N ILE A 187 -31.49 -34.62 -12.77
CA ILE A 187 -30.36 -35.16 -13.55
C ILE A 187 -29.10 -35.24 -12.68
N ALA A 188 -28.81 -34.23 -11.87
CA ALA A 188 -27.68 -34.26 -10.94
C ALA A 188 -27.86 -35.30 -9.82
N ALA A 189 -29.10 -35.57 -9.37
CA ALA A 189 -29.37 -36.63 -8.42
C ALA A 189 -29.17 -38.03 -9.05
N THR A 190 -29.67 -38.24 -10.27
CA THR A 190 -29.48 -39.48 -11.03
C THR A 190 -28.01 -39.78 -11.27
N LEU A 191 -27.24 -38.79 -11.73
CA LEU A 191 -25.80 -38.95 -11.97
C LEU A 191 -25.01 -39.22 -10.68
N ARG A 192 -25.40 -38.63 -9.56
CA ARG A 192 -24.83 -38.99 -8.25
C ARG A 192 -25.15 -40.43 -7.84
N GLY A 193 -26.36 -40.90 -8.14
CA GLY A 193 -26.73 -42.31 -7.95
C GLY A 193 -25.90 -43.29 -8.81
N LEU A 194 -25.38 -42.83 -9.94
CA LEU A 194 -24.48 -43.58 -10.84
C LEU A 194 -22.99 -43.42 -10.47
N GLY A 195 -22.66 -42.78 -9.35
CA GLY A 195 -21.30 -42.62 -8.86
C GLY A 195 -20.58 -41.34 -9.34
N TYR A 196 -21.25 -40.44 -10.07
CA TYR A 196 -20.64 -39.17 -10.49
C TYR A 196 -20.85 -38.08 -9.43
N ASP A 197 -19.77 -37.50 -8.91
CA ASP A 197 -19.84 -36.37 -7.99
C ASP A 197 -20.15 -35.06 -8.75
N VAL A 198 -21.42 -34.81 -9.06
CA VAL A 198 -21.87 -33.65 -9.85
C VAL A 198 -22.90 -32.80 -9.14
N SER A 199 -22.77 -31.48 -9.31
CA SER A 199 -23.76 -30.51 -8.85
C SER A 199 -24.75 -30.17 -9.96
N LYS A 200 -25.93 -29.64 -9.59
CA LYS A 200 -26.88 -29.03 -10.56
C LYS A 200 -26.18 -28.03 -11.48
N SER A 201 -25.30 -27.19 -10.94
CA SER A 201 -24.56 -26.19 -11.70
C SER A 201 -23.59 -26.82 -12.70
N THR A 202 -22.96 -27.94 -12.34
CA THR A 202 -22.09 -28.71 -13.24
C THR A 202 -22.88 -29.28 -14.41
N VAL A 203 -24.03 -29.90 -14.15
CA VAL A 203 -24.92 -30.46 -15.18
C VAL A 203 -25.45 -29.36 -16.10
N HIS A 204 -25.92 -28.25 -15.53
CA HIS A 204 -26.42 -27.11 -16.30
C HIS A 204 -25.34 -26.54 -17.23
N ARG A 205 -24.14 -26.30 -16.71
CA ARG A 205 -23.00 -25.80 -17.50
C ARG A 205 -22.67 -26.73 -18.67
N ARG A 206 -22.56 -28.05 -18.41
CA ARG A 206 -22.27 -29.05 -19.45
C ARG A 206 -23.34 -29.09 -20.55
N TYR A 207 -24.62 -28.96 -20.17
CA TYR A 207 -25.72 -28.92 -21.14
C TYR A 207 -25.70 -27.63 -21.98
N GLN A 208 -25.39 -26.48 -21.37
CA GLN A 208 -25.29 -25.20 -22.10
C GLN A 208 -24.09 -25.18 -23.06
N GLU A 209 -22.94 -25.75 -22.64
CA GLU A 209 -21.78 -25.94 -23.53
C GLU A 209 -22.14 -26.78 -24.77
N TYR A 210 -22.86 -27.88 -24.57
CA TYR A 210 -23.40 -28.69 -25.67
C TYR A 210 -24.33 -27.87 -26.58
N LYS A 211 -25.30 -27.14 -26.01
CA LYS A 211 -26.26 -26.36 -26.77
C LYS A 211 -25.56 -25.29 -27.61
N LYS A 212 -24.60 -24.57 -27.03
CA LYS A 212 -23.82 -23.53 -27.70
C LYS A 212 -22.97 -24.10 -28.83
N ASN A 213 -22.36 -25.28 -28.64
CA ASN A 213 -21.56 -25.92 -29.68
C ASN A 213 -22.42 -26.48 -30.83
N ASN A 214 -23.65 -26.92 -30.56
CA ASN A 214 -24.58 -27.40 -31.59
C ASN A 214 -25.35 -26.28 -32.31
N GLU A 215 -25.54 -25.11 -31.70
CA GLU A 215 -26.10 -23.92 -32.38
C GLU A 215 -25.11 -23.29 -33.38
N ILE A 216 -23.81 -23.63 -33.33
CA ILE A 216 -22.78 -23.14 -34.27
C ILE A 216 -22.74 -23.96 -35.57
N ILE A 217 -23.46 -25.10 -35.63
CA ILE A 217 -23.42 -26.05 -36.76
C ILE A 217 -24.71 -26.00 -37.62
N LEU A 218 -25.62 -25.05 -37.35
CA LEU A 218 -26.81 -24.74 -38.17
C LEU A 218 -26.68 -23.33 -38.76
#